data_AF-A0A087RQZ3-F1
#
_entry.id   AF-A0A087RQZ3-F1
#
_cell.length_a   1.000
_cell.length_b   1.000
_cell.length_c   1.000
_cell.angle_alpha   90.00
_cell.angle_beta   90.00
_cell.angle_gamma   90.00
#
_symmetry.space_group_name_H-M   'P 1'
#
loop_
_entity.id
_entity.type
_entity.pdbx_description
1 polymer ?
#
loop_
_entity_poly.entity_id
_entity_poly.type
_entity_poly.pdbx_seq_one_letter_code
_entity_poly.pdbx_strand_id
1 'polypeptide(L)'
;AVKSAIKEVRKTGAQIRTQSPLLAHINDDAEMWAKMWTKQVQLGCIPYYMFVVRDTGAQHYFGVPLVRAYEIFSQAYSSVSGLGRTVRGPSMSATPGKVQVVGTTEFNGEKLLVLRFLQGRNPDWVKEPFFAKYDENAIWLDDLKPAFGDKFFFEDELNALKASKSS
;
A
#
# COMPACT_ATOMS: atom_id res chain seq x y z
N ALA A 1 -28.26 -5.66 -7.99
CA ALA A 1 -27.60 -6.93 -7.64
C ALA A 1 -26.60 -6.79 -6.48
N VAL A 2 -25.44 -6.13 -6.67
CA VAL A 2 -24.33 -6.11 -5.68
C VAL A 2 -24.73 -5.57 -4.29
N LYS A 3 -25.46 -4.46 -4.20
CA LYS A 3 -25.93 -3.90 -2.91
C LYS A 3 -26.81 -4.89 -2.13
N SER A 4 -27.66 -5.64 -2.83
CA SER A 4 -28.51 -6.67 -2.22
C SER A 4 -27.67 -7.84 -1.71
N ALA A 5 -26.69 -8.30 -2.49
CA ALA A 5 -25.77 -9.35 -2.06
C ALA A 5 -24.99 -8.95 -0.78
N ILE A 6 -24.47 -7.71 -0.72
CA ILE A 6 -23.82 -7.17 0.48
C ILE A 6 -24.75 -7.22 1.68
N LYS A 7 -26.02 -6.81 1.51
CA LYS A 7 -27.02 -6.84 2.57
C LYS A 7 -27.29 -8.27 3.07
N GLU A 8 -27.48 -9.22 2.17
CA GLU A 8 -27.74 -10.62 2.54
C GLU A 8 -26.54 -11.27 3.23
N VAL A 9 -25.31 -11.04 2.74
CA VAL A 9 -24.10 -11.53 3.41
C VAL A 9 -23.98 -10.95 4.82
N ARG A 10 -24.28 -9.66 5.01
CA ARG A 10 -24.22 -9.05 6.34
C ARG A 10 -25.29 -9.56 7.31
N LYS A 11 -26.47 -9.99 6.82
CA LYS A 11 -27.52 -10.58 7.68
C LYS A 11 -27.07 -11.86 8.39
N THR A 12 -26.06 -12.56 7.88
CA THR A 12 -25.51 -13.75 8.54
C THR A 12 -24.62 -13.42 9.74
N GLY A 13 -24.33 -12.13 9.97
CA GLY A 13 -23.33 -11.66 10.95
C GLY A 13 -21.92 -11.54 10.37
N ALA A 14 -21.70 -11.88 9.10
CA ALA A 14 -20.40 -11.76 8.45
C ALA A 14 -19.95 -10.29 8.31
N GLN A 15 -18.66 -10.05 8.55
CA GLN A 15 -17.99 -8.78 8.26
C GLN A 15 -17.41 -8.79 6.85
N ILE A 16 -17.63 -7.71 6.09
CA ILE A 16 -17.07 -7.56 4.74
C ILE A 16 -15.93 -6.55 4.81
N ARG A 17 -14.70 -7.01 4.53
CA ARG A 17 -13.53 -6.14 4.37
C ARG A 17 -13.20 -6.00 2.89
N THR A 18 -12.97 -4.79 2.43
CA THR A 18 -12.76 -4.48 1.01
C THR A 18 -11.30 -4.12 0.73
N GLN A 19 -10.78 -4.60 -0.38
CA GLN A 19 -9.47 -4.24 -0.90
C GLN A 19 -9.55 -4.05 -2.40
N SER A 20 -8.77 -3.12 -2.94
CA SER A 20 -8.72 -2.85 -4.38
C SER A 20 -7.31 -2.44 -4.79
N PRO A 21 -6.86 -2.83 -6.00
CA PRO A 21 -5.65 -2.28 -6.57
C PRO A 21 -5.87 -0.82 -6.99
N LEU A 22 -4.81 -0.02 -6.92
CA LEU A 22 -4.65 1.22 -7.67
C LEU A 22 -4.12 0.87 -9.06
N LEU A 23 -4.84 1.30 -10.10
CA LEU A 23 -4.57 0.99 -11.50
C LEU A 23 -4.59 2.30 -12.30
N ALA A 24 -3.50 2.56 -13.03
CA ALA A 24 -3.43 3.65 -13.99
C ALA A 24 -4.61 3.55 -14.99
N HIS A 25 -5.15 4.70 -15.37
CA HIS A 25 -6.24 4.83 -16.36
C HIS A 25 -7.60 4.23 -15.95
N ILE A 26 -7.72 3.64 -14.76
CA ILE A 26 -8.97 3.02 -14.28
C ILE A 26 -9.47 3.73 -13.03
N ASN A 27 -8.63 3.79 -11.99
CA ASN A 27 -9.00 4.34 -10.69
C ASN A 27 -7.85 5.12 -10.04
N ASP A 28 -6.93 5.68 -10.83
CA ASP A 28 -5.83 6.56 -10.42
C ASP A 28 -6.29 7.99 -10.10
N ASP A 29 -7.44 8.10 -9.44
CA ASP A 29 -8.13 9.35 -9.10
C ASP A 29 -8.58 9.36 -7.64
N ALA A 30 -8.19 10.40 -6.90
CA ALA A 30 -8.46 10.52 -5.47
C ALA A 30 -9.97 10.62 -5.15
N GLU A 31 -10.73 11.31 -5.99
CA GLU A 31 -12.17 11.48 -5.79
C GLU A 31 -12.92 10.15 -5.95
N MET A 32 -12.52 9.33 -6.92
CA MET A 32 -13.06 7.99 -7.14
C MET A 32 -12.84 7.10 -5.93
N TRP A 33 -11.64 7.12 -5.33
CA TRP A 33 -11.34 6.39 -4.10
C TRP A 33 -12.18 6.86 -2.92
N ALA A 34 -12.28 8.18 -2.71
CA ALA A 34 -13.08 8.75 -1.63
C ALA A 34 -14.56 8.36 -1.75
N LYS A 35 -15.12 8.45 -2.97
CA LYS A 35 -16.50 8.00 -3.29
C LYS A 35 -16.67 6.52 -3.02
N MET A 36 -15.72 5.68 -3.46
CA MET A 36 -15.78 4.23 -3.27
C MET A 36 -15.74 3.86 -1.79
N TRP A 37 -14.78 4.36 -1.00
CA TRP A 37 -14.68 4.05 0.42
C TRP A 37 -15.89 4.56 1.21
N THR A 38 -16.35 5.77 0.92
CA THR A 38 -17.59 6.31 1.50
C THR A 38 -18.76 5.38 1.20
N LYS A 39 -18.86 4.88 -0.04
CA LYS A 39 -19.94 3.97 -0.41
C LYS A 39 -19.84 2.62 0.30
N GLN A 40 -18.63 2.08 0.44
CA GLN A 40 -18.37 0.84 1.17
C GLN A 40 -18.80 0.98 2.63
N VAL A 41 -18.44 2.08 3.30
CA VAL A 41 -18.87 2.37 4.68
C VAL A 41 -20.40 2.48 4.78
N GLN A 42 -21.07 3.19 3.86
CA GLN A 42 -22.53 3.27 3.83
C GLN A 42 -23.23 1.90 3.69
N LEU A 43 -22.58 0.95 3.03
CA LEU A 43 -23.09 -0.42 2.86
C LEU A 43 -22.71 -1.34 4.05
N GLY A 44 -21.94 -0.82 5.01
CA GLY A 44 -21.41 -1.53 6.17
C GLY A 44 -20.26 -2.47 5.86
N CYS A 45 -19.54 -2.20 4.76
CA CYS A 45 -18.24 -2.78 4.48
C CYS A 45 -17.13 -1.97 5.17
N ILE A 46 -16.01 -2.61 5.45
CA ILE A 46 -14.83 -2.01 6.10
C ILE A 46 -13.72 -1.85 5.05
N PRO A 47 -13.40 -0.63 4.59
CA PRO A 47 -12.24 -0.35 3.77
C PRO A 47 -10.96 -0.87 4.44
N TYR A 48 -10.24 -1.77 3.78
CA TYR A 48 -9.07 -2.45 4.36
C TYR A 48 -7.77 -2.08 3.66
N TYR A 49 -7.66 -2.32 2.34
CA TYR A 49 -6.42 -2.04 1.61
C TYR A 49 -6.64 -1.33 0.28
N MET A 50 -5.81 -0.31 0.05
CA MET A 50 -5.42 0.14 -1.28
C MET A 50 -4.00 -0.35 -1.54
N PHE A 51 -3.81 -1.13 -2.59
CA PHE A 51 -2.53 -1.74 -2.91
C PHE A 51 -2.08 -1.40 -4.33
N VAL A 52 -0.78 -1.31 -4.55
CA VAL A 52 -0.22 -1.08 -5.89
C VAL A 52 -0.04 -2.41 -6.62
N VAL A 53 -0.08 -2.38 -7.95
CA VAL A 53 -0.04 -3.59 -8.80
C VAL A 53 1.28 -4.31 -8.64
N ARG A 54 1.21 -5.63 -8.45
CA ARG A 54 2.38 -6.50 -8.38
C ARG A 54 3.09 -6.55 -9.73
N ASP A 55 4.41 -6.68 -9.66
CA ASP A 55 5.28 -7.01 -10.79
C ASP A 55 4.77 -8.27 -11.53
N THR A 56 4.07 -8.03 -12.63
CA THR A 56 3.44 -8.98 -13.56
C THR A 56 3.41 -8.31 -14.94
N GLY A 57 3.23 -9.07 -16.03
CA GLY A 57 3.33 -8.50 -17.39
C GLY A 57 2.40 -7.31 -17.70
N ALA A 58 1.35 -7.07 -16.91
CA ALA A 58 0.45 -5.92 -17.07
C ALA A 58 0.90 -4.65 -16.29
N GLN A 59 1.97 -4.74 -15.49
CA GLN A 59 2.44 -3.65 -14.61
C GLN A 59 2.89 -2.43 -15.41
N HIS A 60 3.47 -2.60 -16.60
CA HIS A 60 3.89 -1.48 -17.44
C HIS A 60 2.74 -0.57 -17.87
N TYR A 61 1.52 -1.11 -17.98
CA TYR A 61 0.36 -0.35 -18.42
C TYR A 61 -0.50 0.14 -17.26
N PHE A 62 -0.60 -0.63 -16.17
CA PHE A 62 -1.45 -0.29 -15.02
C PHE A 62 -0.68 0.22 -13.79
N GLY A 63 0.65 0.23 -13.84
CA GLY A 63 1.51 0.68 -12.75
C GLY A 63 1.34 2.18 -12.49
N VAL A 64 1.31 2.54 -11.21
CA VAL A 64 1.28 3.94 -10.76
C VAL A 64 2.51 4.16 -9.88
N PRO A 65 3.32 5.22 -10.12
CA PRO A 65 4.46 5.50 -9.26
C PRO A 65 4.09 5.63 -7.80
N LEU A 66 4.96 5.15 -6.91
CA LEU A 66 4.69 5.07 -5.47
C LEU A 66 4.39 6.43 -4.85
N VAL A 67 5.09 7.47 -5.32
CA VAL A 67 4.83 8.86 -4.92
C VAL A 67 3.41 9.28 -5.32
N ARG A 68 3.03 9.04 -6.57
CA ARG A 68 1.69 9.36 -7.09
C ARG A 68 0.60 8.56 -6.37
N ALA A 69 0.85 7.28 -6.10
CA ALA A 69 -0.05 6.43 -5.33
C ALA A 69 -0.27 6.97 -3.91
N TYR A 70 0.77 7.50 -3.28
CA TYR A 70 0.68 8.13 -1.97
C TYR A 70 -0.09 9.45 -2.01
N GLU A 71 0.09 10.28 -3.03
CA GLU A 71 -0.69 11.50 -3.23
C GLU A 71 -2.18 11.21 -3.38
N ILE A 72 -2.53 10.27 -4.27
CA ILE A 72 -3.92 9.83 -4.50
C ILE A 72 -4.52 9.30 -3.19
N PHE A 73 -3.80 8.43 -2.49
CA PHE A 73 -4.24 7.90 -1.20
C PHE A 73 -4.47 9.02 -0.19
N SER A 74 -3.52 9.95 -0.04
CA SER A 74 -3.58 11.01 0.95
C SER A 74 -4.76 11.96 0.70
N GLN A 75 -5.00 12.35 -0.55
CA GLN A 75 -6.12 13.20 -0.95
C GLN A 75 -7.49 12.51 -0.76
N ALA A 76 -7.57 11.22 -1.10
CA ALA A 76 -8.77 10.43 -0.87
C ALA A 76 -9.02 10.21 0.64
N TYR A 77 -7.96 9.96 1.41
CA TYR A 77 -8.03 9.70 2.84
C TYR A 77 -8.46 10.94 3.64
N SER A 78 -8.01 12.14 3.23
CA SER A 78 -8.39 13.40 3.88
C SER A 78 -9.85 13.75 3.68
N SER A 79 -10.47 13.29 2.59
CA SER A 79 -11.86 13.62 2.22
C SER A 79 -12.91 12.63 2.74
N VAL A 80 -12.50 11.52 3.37
CA VAL A 80 -13.44 10.55 3.99
C VAL A 80 -13.58 10.75 5.51
N SER A 81 -14.70 10.26 6.04
CA SER A 81 -14.98 10.25 7.48
C SER A 81 -14.02 9.33 8.26
N GLY A 82 -13.97 9.49 9.59
CA GLY A 82 -13.16 8.63 10.47
C GLY A 82 -13.42 7.13 10.30
N LEU A 83 -14.63 6.73 9.91
CA LEU A 83 -14.96 5.33 9.61
C LEU A 83 -14.33 4.82 8.31
N GLY A 84 -14.14 5.69 7.31
CA GLY A 84 -13.43 5.35 6.08
C GLY A 84 -11.92 5.30 6.25
N ARG A 85 -11.40 5.98 7.28
CA ARG A 85 -9.97 6.11 7.61
C ARG A 85 -9.33 4.83 8.20
N THR A 86 -10.06 3.72 8.25
CA THR A 86 -9.53 2.39 8.61
C THR A 86 -8.70 1.76 7.50
N VAL A 87 -8.85 2.24 6.26
CA VAL A 87 -8.09 1.76 5.11
C VAL A 87 -6.60 2.01 5.28
N ARG A 88 -5.78 1.06 4.82
CA ARG A 88 -4.32 1.15 4.80
C ARG A 88 -3.85 1.23 3.36
N GLY A 89 -2.91 2.11 3.07
CA GLY A 89 -2.36 2.27 1.73
C GLY A 89 -1.47 3.50 1.56
N PRO A 90 -0.91 3.69 0.36
CA PRO A 90 -0.76 2.63 -0.64
C PRO A 90 0.22 1.56 -0.12
N SER A 91 -0.05 0.30 -0.43
CA SER A 91 0.75 -0.82 0.09
C SER A 91 1.18 -1.80 -1.00
N MET A 92 2.36 -2.37 -0.83
CA MET A 92 2.95 -3.41 -1.67
C MET A 92 3.02 -4.70 -0.88
N SER A 93 2.61 -5.81 -1.47
CA SER A 93 2.84 -7.15 -0.92
C SER A 93 4.11 -7.73 -1.57
N ALA A 94 5.27 -7.29 -1.09
CA ALA A 94 6.57 -7.64 -1.64
C ALA A 94 7.19 -8.87 -0.95
N THR A 95 8.32 -9.35 -1.47
CA THR A 95 9.07 -10.50 -0.93
C THR A 95 9.44 -10.37 0.56
N PRO A 96 9.97 -9.23 1.07
CA PRO A 96 10.25 -9.07 2.50
C PRO A 96 9.00 -8.96 3.37
N GLY A 97 7.84 -8.65 2.77
CA GLY A 97 6.60 -8.48 3.49
C GLY A 97 5.69 -7.43 2.87
N LYS A 98 4.66 -7.03 3.62
CA LYS A 98 3.75 -5.97 3.23
C LYS A 98 4.30 -4.62 3.64
N VAL A 99 4.70 -3.81 2.67
CA VAL A 99 5.26 -2.47 2.87
C VAL A 99 4.21 -1.41 2.56
N GLN A 100 4.17 -0.34 3.33
CA GLN A 100 3.34 0.84 3.09
C GLN A 100 4.23 2.05 2.81
N VAL A 101 3.86 2.86 1.81
CA VAL A 101 4.39 4.22 1.67
C VAL A 101 3.70 5.12 2.70
N VAL A 102 4.47 5.69 3.61
CA VAL A 102 3.98 6.54 4.69
C VAL A 102 3.93 8.00 4.25
N GLY A 103 4.84 8.40 3.38
CA GLY A 103 4.87 9.73 2.77
C GLY A 103 6.26 10.11 2.29
N THR A 104 6.50 11.40 2.17
CA THR A 104 7.79 11.96 1.79
C THR A 104 8.30 12.90 2.87
N THR A 105 9.62 12.99 3.03
CA THR A 105 10.27 13.94 3.93
C THR A 105 11.47 14.57 3.22
N GLU A 106 12.09 15.56 3.85
CA GLU A 106 13.30 16.21 3.35
C GLU A 106 14.41 16.09 4.41
N PHE A 107 15.61 15.71 3.98
CA PHE A 107 16.79 15.60 4.83
C PHE A 107 18.00 16.15 4.08
N ASN A 108 18.71 17.13 4.65
CA ASN A 108 19.83 17.81 4.01
C ASN A 108 19.54 18.33 2.58
N GLY A 109 18.32 18.82 2.33
CA GLY A 109 17.90 19.31 1.01
C GLY A 109 17.55 18.21 0.01
N GLU A 110 17.63 16.94 0.39
CA GLU A 110 17.21 15.81 -0.43
C GLU A 110 15.83 15.31 -0.02
N LYS A 111 14.94 15.14 -0.99
CA LYS A 111 13.63 14.52 -0.78
C LYS A 111 13.81 13.01 -0.62
N LEU A 112 13.15 12.43 0.37
CA LEU A 112 13.18 11.01 0.67
C LEU A 112 11.76 10.43 0.68
N LEU A 113 11.65 9.15 0.35
CA LEU A 113 10.43 8.36 0.52
C LEU A 113 10.48 7.64 1.87
N VAL A 114 9.42 7.77 2.67
CA VAL A 114 9.29 7.12 3.98
C VAL A 114 8.39 5.90 3.83
N LEU A 115 8.87 4.74 4.25
CA LEU A 115 8.16 3.48 4.18
C LEU A 115 8.14 2.80 5.55
N ARG A 116 7.24 1.83 5.72
CA ARG A 116 7.23 0.93 6.89
C ARG A 116 6.65 -0.42 6.53
N PHE A 117 6.99 -1.45 7.31
CA PHE A 117 6.29 -2.73 7.21
C PHE A 117 4.96 -2.71 7.97
N LEU A 118 3.90 -3.12 7.27
CA LEU A 118 2.63 -3.54 7.87
C LEU A 118 2.69 -5.00 8.34
N GLN A 119 3.55 -5.79 7.70
CA GLN A 119 3.84 -7.19 8.01
C GLN A 119 5.22 -7.50 7.43
N GLY A 120 6.15 -8.05 8.21
CA GLY A 120 7.47 -8.51 7.76
C GLY A 120 7.59 -10.03 7.78
N ARG A 121 8.62 -10.59 7.12
CA ARG A 121 9.02 -11.99 7.34
C ARG A 121 9.61 -12.20 8.74
N ASN A 122 10.37 -11.21 9.24
CA ASN A 122 10.62 -11.06 10.66
C ASN A 122 9.54 -10.11 11.26
N PRO A 123 8.80 -10.52 12.30
CA PRO A 123 7.89 -9.64 13.03
C PRO A 123 8.51 -8.35 13.56
N ASP A 124 9.81 -8.34 13.88
CA ASP A 124 10.52 -7.18 14.42
C ASP A 124 10.67 -6.04 13.42
N TRP A 125 10.50 -6.30 12.12
CA TRP A 125 10.49 -5.25 11.09
C TRP A 125 9.20 -4.42 11.09
N VAL A 126 8.13 -4.90 11.73
CA VAL A 126 6.81 -4.29 11.67
C VAL A 126 6.81 -2.92 12.35
N LYS A 127 6.24 -1.92 11.66
CA LYS A 127 6.22 -0.50 12.02
C LYS A 127 7.57 0.21 12.05
N GLU A 128 8.69 -0.48 11.83
CA GLU A 128 10.00 0.16 11.70
C GLU A 128 9.99 1.05 10.45
N PRO A 129 10.17 2.38 10.59
CA PRO A 129 10.28 3.28 9.45
C PRO A 129 11.64 3.10 8.77
N PHE A 130 11.64 3.13 7.44
CA PHE A 130 12.86 3.17 6.65
C PHE A 130 12.72 4.13 5.48
N PHE A 131 13.86 4.56 4.95
CA PHE A 131 13.94 5.64 3.99
C PHE A 131 14.55 5.15 2.69
N ALA A 132 13.90 5.49 1.59
CA ALA A 132 14.43 5.32 0.24
C ALA A 132 14.72 6.69 -0.38
N LYS A 133 15.66 6.73 -1.33
CA LYS A 133 15.83 7.89 -2.21
C LYS A 133 14.51 8.16 -2.91
N TYR A 134 14.18 9.44 -3.05
CA TYR A 134 13.00 9.81 -3.81
C TYR A 134 13.19 9.45 -5.28
N ASP A 135 12.23 8.72 -5.83
CA ASP A 135 12.16 8.36 -7.24
C ASP A 135 10.70 8.55 -7.69
N GLU A 136 10.50 9.44 -8.66
CA GLU A 136 9.18 9.77 -9.21
C GLU A 136 8.62 8.67 -10.12
N ASN A 137 9.47 7.73 -10.56
CA ASN A 137 9.14 6.66 -11.49
C ASN A 137 9.10 5.27 -10.85
N ALA A 138 9.62 5.11 -9.62
CA ALA A 138 9.56 3.85 -8.90
C ALA A 138 8.11 3.39 -8.69
N ILE A 139 7.78 2.19 -9.16
CA ILE A 139 6.42 1.61 -9.10
C ILE A 139 6.35 0.44 -8.10
N TRP A 140 7.49 -0.10 -7.70
CA TRP A 140 7.60 -1.24 -6.78
C TRP A 140 8.77 -1.10 -5.79
N LEU A 141 8.81 -1.99 -4.79
CA LEU A 141 9.83 -1.97 -3.74
C LEU A 141 11.25 -2.20 -4.29
N ASP A 142 11.37 -3.05 -5.30
CA ASP A 142 12.66 -3.44 -5.87
C ASP A 142 13.27 -2.32 -6.76
N ASP A 143 12.47 -1.32 -7.13
CA ASP A 143 12.95 -0.12 -7.83
C ASP A 143 13.64 0.87 -6.86
N LEU A 144 13.35 0.76 -5.56
CA LEU A 144 13.79 1.72 -4.55
C LEU A 144 15.24 1.47 -4.13
N LYS A 145 15.95 2.58 -3.88
CA LYS A 145 17.31 2.56 -3.33
C LYS A 145 17.32 3.09 -1.90
N PRO A 146 18.12 2.51 -0.99
CA PRO A 146 18.28 3.05 0.36
C PRO A 146 18.68 4.52 0.34
N ALA A 147 18.03 5.33 1.18
CA ALA A 147 18.42 6.73 1.37
C ALA A 147 19.79 6.84 2.06
N PHE A 148 20.10 5.88 2.93
CA PHE A 148 21.30 5.86 3.74
C PHE A 148 22.01 4.51 3.58
N GLY A 149 23.33 4.54 3.36
CA GLY A 149 24.14 3.34 3.16
C GLY A 149 23.80 2.58 1.87
N ASP A 150 24.26 1.33 1.81
CA ASP A 150 24.22 0.51 0.60
C ASP A 150 23.02 -0.46 0.53
N LYS A 151 22.31 -0.66 1.66
CA LYS A 151 21.20 -1.63 1.77
C LYS A 151 20.13 -1.18 2.76
N PHE A 152 18.91 -1.66 2.57
CA PHE A 152 17.86 -1.52 3.58
C PHE A 152 18.15 -2.42 4.79
N PHE A 153 17.65 -2.01 5.96
CA PHE A 153 17.91 -2.69 7.23
C PHE A 153 17.50 -4.18 7.25
N PHE A 154 16.54 -4.58 6.41
CA PHE A 154 15.98 -5.93 6.37
C PHE A 154 16.68 -6.88 5.40
N GLU A 155 17.60 -6.40 4.55
CA GLU A 155 18.10 -7.20 3.41
C GLU A 155 18.96 -8.40 3.81
N ASP A 156 19.91 -8.22 4.72
CA ASP A 156 20.79 -9.31 5.17
C ASP A 156 19.99 -10.45 5.80
N GLU A 157 19.08 -10.09 6.70
CA GLU A 157 18.25 -11.04 7.41
C GLU A 157 17.25 -11.71 6.47
N LEU A 158 16.68 -10.96 5.51
CA LEU A 158 15.85 -11.54 4.45
C LEU A 158 16.62 -12.60 3.65
N ASN A 159 17.88 -12.36 3.33
CA ASN A 159 18.72 -13.30 2.59
C ASN A 159 19.02 -14.55 3.42
N ALA A 160 19.32 -14.41 4.71
CA ALA A 160 19.48 -15.56 5.62
C ALA A 160 18.19 -16.38 5.76
N LEU A 161 17.02 -15.73 5.86
CA LEU A 161 15.70 -16.38 5.90
C LEU A 161 15.33 -17.09 4.59
N LYS A 162 15.86 -16.63 3.45
CA LYS A 162 15.70 -17.32 2.15
C LYS A 162 16.61 -18.54 2.07
N ALA A 163 17.87 -18.42 2.49
CA ALA A 163 18.84 -19.51 2.45
C ALA A 163 18.42 -20.70 3.33
N SER A 164 17.95 -20.43 4.55
CA SER A 164 17.49 -21.46 5.50
C SER A 164 16.21 -22.20 5.09
N LYS A 165 15.43 -21.67 4.14
CA LYS A 165 14.25 -22.34 3.58
C LYS A 165 14.54 -23.20 2.36
N SER A 166 15.75 -23.05 1.79
CA SER A 166 16.21 -23.83 0.65
C SER A 166 17.07 -25.03 1.05
N SER A 167 17.37 -25.17 2.33
CA SER A 167 18.03 -26.32 2.99
C SER A 167 17.02 -27.19 3.69
#